data_AF-A0A7R9I4V2-F1
#
_entry.id   AF-A0A7R9I4V2-F1
#
_cell.length_a   1.000
_cell.length_b   1.000
_cell.length_c   1.000
_cell.angle_alpha   90.00
_cell.angle_beta   90.00
_cell.angle_gamma   90.00
#
_symmetry.space_group_name_H-M   'P 1'
#
loop_
_entity.id
_entity.type
_entity.pdbx_description
1 polymer ?
#
loop_
_entity_poly.entity_id
_entity_poly.type
_entity_poly.pdbx_seq_one_letter_code
_entity_poly.pdbx_strand_id
1 'polypeptide(L)'
;MRQALLRADTLLSMKHGLVRLDNVWGVGGGLRPVKYLVRQMNLLLQEYLSSGDLHEAQRCLMDLEVPHFHHELVYEAVVMVIEAISGQVEEAMCRLLKILSSAIIITPDLMERGFLRVYEDMPDICLDVPLAYTVLERFVERCHKAGFLTDPVIKKMPSRGRKRFVSEGDGGRVKGEFESVSSRNQVFV
;
A
#
# COMPACT_ATOMS: atom_id res chain seq x y z
N MET A 1 -27.34 -39.38 -4.62
CA MET A 1 -28.65 -38.68 -4.52
C MET A 1 -29.06 -38.38 -3.07
N ARG A 2 -29.06 -39.35 -2.12
CA ARG A 2 -29.41 -39.11 -0.70
C ARG A 2 -28.55 -38.04 0.01
N GLN A 3 -27.23 -38.03 -0.20
CA GLN A 3 -26.35 -37.03 0.42
C GLN A 3 -26.65 -35.59 -0.03
N ALA A 4 -27.01 -35.40 -1.30
CA ALA A 4 -27.38 -34.07 -1.82
C ALA A 4 -28.70 -33.58 -1.18
N LEU A 5 -29.68 -34.48 -1.01
CA LEU A 5 -30.94 -34.17 -0.34
C LEU A 5 -30.74 -33.80 1.13
N LEU A 6 -29.91 -34.55 1.87
CA LEU A 6 -29.57 -34.24 3.26
C LEU A 6 -28.85 -32.88 3.40
N ARG A 7 -28.01 -32.53 2.42
CA ARG A 7 -27.31 -31.25 2.41
C ARG A 7 -28.25 -30.08 2.09
N ALA A 8 -29.22 -30.27 1.19
CA ALA A 8 -30.23 -29.27 0.89
C ALA A 8 -31.16 -29.04 2.09
N ASP A 9 -31.59 -30.12 2.76
CA ASP A 9 -32.48 -30.06 3.92
C ASP A 9 -31.83 -29.34 5.13
N THR A 10 -30.55 -29.62 5.38
CA THR A 10 -29.79 -28.91 6.43
C THR A 10 -29.61 -27.42 6.12
N LEU A 11 -29.35 -27.03 4.87
CA LEU A 11 -29.22 -25.63 4.48
C LEU A 11 -30.55 -24.84 4.57
N LEU A 12 -31.66 -25.48 4.21
CA LEU A 12 -32.99 -24.86 4.24
C LEU A 12 -33.59 -24.77 5.65
N SER A 13 -33.22 -25.68 6.56
CA SER A 13 -33.74 -25.74 7.93
C SER A 13 -33.00 -24.83 8.93
N MET A 14 -31.84 -24.27 8.58
CA MET A 14 -31.14 -23.29 9.41
C MET A 14 -31.92 -21.97 9.52
N LYS A 15 -32.04 -21.39 10.72
CA LYS A 15 -32.62 -20.04 10.91
C LYS A 15 -31.85 -19.02 10.04
N HIS A 16 -32.60 -18.21 9.28
CA HIS A 16 -32.09 -17.27 8.26
C HIS A 16 -31.55 -17.91 6.96
N GLY A 17 -31.95 -19.15 6.62
CA GLY A 17 -31.50 -19.87 5.43
C GLY A 17 -31.61 -19.10 4.10
N LEU A 18 -32.67 -18.28 3.92
CA LEU A 18 -32.83 -17.43 2.72
C LEU A 18 -31.81 -16.29 2.63
N VAL A 19 -31.41 -15.70 3.75
CA VAL A 19 -30.37 -14.64 3.78
C VAL A 19 -28.98 -15.25 3.54
N ARG A 20 -28.79 -16.54 3.87
CA ARG A 20 -27.55 -17.28 3.62
C ARG A 20 -27.50 -17.96 2.25
N LEU A 21 -28.61 -17.99 1.50
CA LEU A 21 -28.61 -18.50 0.12
C LEU A 21 -27.74 -17.63 -0.80
N ASP A 22 -27.56 -16.34 -0.48
CA ASP A 22 -26.54 -15.49 -1.10
C ASP A 22 -25.13 -16.10 -0.98
N ASN A 23 -24.83 -16.86 0.07
CA ASN A 23 -23.53 -17.53 0.27
C ASN A 23 -23.44 -18.89 -0.43
N VAL A 24 -24.56 -19.45 -0.88
CA VAL A 24 -24.61 -20.77 -1.53
C VAL A 24 -24.17 -20.68 -3.00
N TRP A 25 -24.33 -19.52 -3.62
CA TRP A 25 -23.95 -19.28 -5.02
C TRP A 25 -22.51 -18.75 -5.16
N GLY A 26 -21.72 -18.81 -4.08
CA GLY A 26 -20.32 -18.37 -3.98
C GLY A 26 -20.20 -17.08 -3.15
N VAL A 27 -19.39 -17.08 -2.09
CA VAL A 27 -19.13 -15.89 -1.25
C VAL A 27 -18.15 -14.89 -1.90
N GLY A 28 -17.48 -15.29 -2.97
CA GLY A 28 -16.58 -14.47 -3.78
C GLY A 28 -17.28 -13.75 -4.93
N GLY A 29 -16.47 -13.07 -5.75
CA GLY A 29 -16.86 -12.49 -7.02
C GLY A 29 -17.18 -11.00 -6.99
N GLY A 30 -17.06 -10.35 -8.15
CA GLY A 30 -17.21 -8.90 -8.31
C GLY A 30 -18.63 -8.34 -8.08
N LEU A 31 -19.62 -9.21 -7.82
CA LEU A 31 -20.98 -8.79 -7.45
C LEU A 31 -21.09 -8.41 -5.97
N ARG A 32 -20.08 -8.74 -5.16
CA ARG A 32 -20.05 -8.38 -3.75
C ARG A 32 -19.85 -6.86 -3.58
N PRO A 33 -20.51 -6.23 -2.60
CA PRO A 33 -20.26 -4.82 -2.30
C PRO A 33 -18.78 -4.57 -2.00
N VAL A 34 -18.21 -3.49 -2.53
CA VAL A 34 -16.78 -3.16 -2.31
C VAL A 34 -16.43 -3.13 -0.83
N LYS A 35 -17.29 -2.54 0.02
CA LYS A 35 -17.11 -2.50 1.49
C LYS A 35 -16.99 -3.91 2.11
N TYR A 36 -17.69 -4.90 1.57
CA TYR A 36 -17.57 -6.28 2.03
C TYR A 36 -16.20 -6.87 1.64
N LEU A 37 -15.77 -6.66 0.40
CA LEU A 37 -14.47 -7.15 -0.09
C LEU A 37 -13.30 -6.54 0.71
N VAL A 38 -13.31 -5.22 0.91
CA VAL A 38 -12.31 -4.52 1.74
C VAL A 38 -12.28 -5.09 3.16
N ARG A 39 -13.45 -5.38 3.74
CA ARG A 39 -13.53 -6.01 5.06
C ARG A 39 -12.92 -7.41 5.07
N GLN A 40 -13.18 -8.24 4.05
CA GLN A 40 -12.58 -9.58 3.97
C GLN A 40 -11.07 -9.51 3.80
N MET A 41 -10.57 -8.57 2.99
CA MET A 41 -9.13 -8.33 2.83
C MET A 41 -8.47 -7.92 4.15
N ASN A 42 -9.11 -7.03 4.91
CA ASN A 42 -8.64 -6.63 6.24
C ASN A 42 -8.61 -7.81 7.23
N LEU A 43 -9.65 -8.63 7.26
CA LEU A 43 -9.69 -9.82 8.12
C LEU A 43 -8.57 -10.81 7.75
N LEU A 44 -8.38 -11.08 6.46
CA LEU A 44 -7.29 -11.92 5.95
C LEU A 44 -5.92 -11.42 6.43
N LEU A 45 -5.66 -10.11 6.31
CA LEU A 45 -4.39 -9.52 6.73
C LEU A 45 -4.17 -9.66 8.25
N GLN A 46 -5.21 -9.44 9.05
CA GLN A 46 -5.16 -9.57 10.51
C GLN A 46 -4.97 -11.03 10.96
N GLU A 47 -5.67 -11.97 10.31
CA GLU A 47 -5.53 -13.40 10.55
C GLU A 47 -4.12 -13.88 10.20
N TYR A 48 -3.55 -13.39 9.10
CA TYR A 48 -2.16 -13.68 8.74
C TYR A 48 -1.17 -13.13 9.78
N LEU A 49 -1.34 -11.90 10.28
CA LEU A 49 -0.45 -11.37 11.33
C LEU A 49 -0.50 -12.20 12.61
N SER A 50 -1.65 -12.79 12.92
CA SER A 50 -1.84 -13.60 14.12
C SER A 50 -1.33 -15.04 13.97
N SER A 51 -1.52 -15.63 12.78
CA SER A 51 -1.22 -17.04 12.51
C SER A 51 0.15 -17.27 11.87
N GLY A 52 0.62 -16.32 11.05
CA GLY A 52 1.77 -16.48 10.16
C GLY A 52 1.52 -17.42 8.97
N ASP A 53 0.29 -17.87 8.74
CA ASP A 53 -0.02 -18.86 7.70
C ASP A 53 -0.15 -18.20 6.32
N LEU A 54 0.91 -18.34 5.52
CA LEU A 54 0.96 -17.81 4.16
C LEU A 54 0.01 -18.56 3.20
N HIS A 55 -0.17 -19.87 3.40
CA HIS A 55 -1.00 -20.67 2.49
C HIS A 55 -2.46 -20.35 2.68
N GLU A 56 -2.90 -20.19 3.93
CA GLU A 56 -4.28 -19.77 4.20
C GLU A 56 -4.52 -18.35 3.68
N ALA A 57 -3.59 -17.41 3.88
CA ALA A 57 -3.73 -16.06 3.32
C ALA A 57 -3.84 -16.06 1.77
N GLN A 58 -3.04 -16.87 1.07
CA GLN A 58 -3.16 -17.04 -0.38
C GLN A 58 -4.53 -17.57 -0.77
N ARG A 59 -4.99 -18.61 -0.08
CA ARG A 59 -6.29 -19.24 -0.32
C ARG A 59 -7.43 -18.27 -0.09
N CYS A 60 -7.47 -17.60 1.05
CA CYS A 60 -8.49 -16.61 1.38
C CYS A 60 -8.58 -15.52 0.31
N LEU A 61 -7.44 -15.03 -0.21
CA LEU A 61 -7.43 -14.02 -1.27
C LEU A 61 -8.02 -14.56 -2.57
N MET A 62 -7.65 -15.77 -2.98
CA MET A 62 -8.16 -16.41 -4.20
C MET A 62 -9.67 -16.70 -4.11
N ASP A 63 -10.16 -17.12 -2.94
CA ASP A 63 -11.57 -17.41 -2.68
C ASP A 63 -12.46 -16.14 -2.75
N LEU A 64 -11.86 -14.93 -2.73
CA LEU A 64 -12.60 -13.70 -3.00
C LEU A 64 -12.95 -13.53 -4.49
N GLU A 65 -12.27 -14.23 -5.41
CA GLU A 65 -12.55 -14.22 -6.86
C GLU A 65 -12.63 -12.81 -7.49
N VAL A 66 -11.78 -11.88 -7.03
CA VAL A 66 -11.72 -10.48 -7.51
C VAL A 66 -10.29 -10.05 -7.88
N PRO A 67 -9.64 -10.72 -8.85
CA PRO A 67 -8.22 -10.52 -9.15
C PRO A 67 -7.87 -9.08 -9.53
N HIS A 68 -8.77 -8.36 -10.22
CA HIS A 68 -8.56 -6.97 -10.62
C HIS A 68 -8.63 -5.97 -9.45
N PHE A 69 -9.10 -6.41 -8.27
CA PHE A 69 -9.22 -5.60 -7.07
C PHE A 69 -8.09 -5.89 -6.05
N HIS A 70 -7.12 -6.76 -6.36
CA HIS A 70 -6.03 -7.09 -5.43
C HIS A 70 -5.11 -5.90 -5.08
N HIS A 71 -5.14 -4.81 -5.87
CA HIS A 71 -4.46 -3.57 -5.49
C HIS A 71 -5.00 -2.97 -4.18
N GLU A 72 -6.22 -3.30 -3.79
CA GLU A 72 -6.80 -2.94 -2.50
C GLU A 72 -6.12 -3.66 -1.35
N LEU A 73 -5.90 -4.98 -1.46
CA LEU A 73 -5.17 -5.73 -0.44
C LEU A 73 -3.77 -5.14 -0.21
N VAL A 74 -3.08 -4.75 -1.29
CA VAL A 74 -1.76 -4.12 -1.20
C VAL A 74 -1.83 -2.78 -0.47
N TYR A 75 -2.83 -1.94 -0.79
CA TYR A 75 -3.07 -0.67 -0.10
C TYR A 75 -3.31 -0.89 1.40
N GLU A 76 -4.27 -1.75 1.76
CA GLU A 76 -4.63 -2.06 3.15
C GLU A 76 -3.43 -2.65 3.92
N ALA A 77 -2.63 -3.52 3.30
CA ALA A 77 -1.44 -4.08 3.92
C ALA A 77 -0.39 -3.02 4.25
N VAL A 78 -0.13 -2.08 3.34
CA VAL A 78 0.84 -0.99 3.55
C VAL A 78 0.33 -0.01 4.61
N VAL A 79 -0.96 0.35 4.58
CA VAL A 79 -1.58 1.21 5.61
C VAL A 79 -1.47 0.55 6.99
N MET A 80 -1.79 -0.74 7.10
CA MET A 80 -1.65 -1.50 8.34
C MET A 80 -0.20 -1.52 8.87
N VAL A 81 0.80 -1.58 7.98
CA VAL A 81 2.21 -1.46 8.36
C VAL A 81 2.52 -0.07 8.94
N ILE A 82 2.02 0.99 8.28
CA ILE A 82 2.22 2.38 8.71
C ILE A 82 1.62 2.60 10.10
N GLU A 83 0.38 2.16 10.31
CA GLU A 83 -0.35 2.32 11.56
C GLU A 83 0.25 1.51 12.71
N ALA A 84 0.77 0.31 12.43
CA ALA A 84 1.34 -0.56 13.47
C ALA A 84 2.68 -0.05 14.02
N ILE A 85 3.45 0.73 13.24
CA ILE A 85 4.78 1.26 13.59
C ILE A 85 5.68 0.15 14.20
N SER A 86 5.63 -1.06 13.64
CA SER A 86 6.28 -2.25 14.18
C SER A 86 7.12 -2.97 13.14
N GLY A 87 8.40 -3.17 13.45
CA GLY A 87 9.31 -3.90 12.56
C GLY A 87 8.92 -5.36 12.33
N GLN A 88 8.20 -5.98 13.28
CA GLN A 88 7.67 -7.34 13.11
C GLN A 88 6.54 -7.38 12.07
N VAL A 89 5.63 -6.39 12.12
CA VAL A 89 4.54 -6.26 11.14
C VAL A 89 5.08 -5.95 9.76
N GLU A 90 6.09 -5.07 9.64
CA GLU A 90 6.79 -4.82 8.39
C GLU A 90 7.40 -6.09 7.79
N GLU A 91 8.07 -6.90 8.61
CA GLU A 91 8.68 -8.14 8.11
C GLU A 91 7.61 -9.14 7.65
N ALA A 92 6.56 -9.33 8.44
CA ALA A 92 5.46 -10.22 8.12
C ALA A 92 4.74 -9.80 6.83
N MET A 93 4.39 -8.52 6.69
CA MET A 93 3.68 -8.01 5.51
C MET A 93 4.55 -8.04 4.26
N CYS A 94 5.84 -7.70 4.37
CA CYS A 94 6.77 -7.85 3.24
C CYS A 94 6.85 -9.31 2.77
N ARG A 95 6.89 -10.27 3.71
CA ARG A 95 6.90 -11.70 3.40
C ARG A 95 5.62 -12.14 2.68
N LEU A 96 4.45 -11.70 3.14
CA LEU A 96 3.17 -12.00 2.50
C LEU A 96 3.12 -11.45 1.07
N LEU A 97 3.38 -10.14 0.89
CA LEU A 97 3.34 -9.50 -0.42
C LEU A 97 4.35 -10.12 -1.40
N LYS A 98 5.54 -10.51 -0.92
CA LYS A 98 6.53 -11.24 -1.73
C LYS A 98 5.99 -12.57 -2.22
N ILE A 99 5.35 -13.36 -1.36
CA ILE A 99 4.77 -14.66 -1.73
C ILE A 99 3.63 -14.48 -2.73
N LEU A 100 2.74 -13.52 -2.49
CA LEU A 100 1.63 -13.20 -3.40
C LEU A 100 2.12 -12.75 -4.79
N SER A 101 3.21 -11.98 -4.84
CA SER A 101 3.87 -11.61 -6.09
C SER A 101 4.54 -12.80 -6.78
N SER A 102 5.30 -13.60 -6.03
CA SER A 102 6.03 -14.76 -6.58
C SER A 102 5.10 -15.86 -7.11
N ALA A 103 3.93 -16.01 -6.49
CA ALA A 103 2.87 -16.91 -6.95
C ALA A 103 2.00 -16.33 -8.08
N ILE A 104 2.28 -15.10 -8.53
CA ILE A 104 1.54 -14.38 -9.58
C ILE A 104 0.05 -14.19 -9.21
N ILE A 105 -0.28 -14.24 -7.90
CA ILE A 105 -1.62 -13.93 -7.41
C ILE A 105 -1.88 -12.42 -7.49
N ILE A 106 -0.83 -11.63 -7.22
CA ILE A 106 -0.84 -10.19 -7.43
C ILE A 106 0.14 -9.87 -8.55
N THR A 107 -0.39 -9.34 -9.66
CA THR A 107 0.43 -8.93 -10.80
C THR A 107 1.27 -7.69 -10.44
N PRO A 108 2.40 -7.46 -11.12
CA PRO A 108 3.22 -6.27 -10.90
C PRO A 108 2.46 -4.94 -11.00
N ASP A 109 1.50 -4.83 -11.94
CA ASP A 109 0.65 -3.64 -12.11
C ASP A 109 -0.23 -3.37 -10.88
N LEU A 110 -0.84 -4.41 -10.32
CA LEU A 110 -1.69 -4.29 -9.14
C LEU A 110 -0.85 -4.00 -7.88
N MET A 111 0.35 -4.58 -7.81
CA MET A 111 1.32 -4.26 -6.76
C MET A 111 1.72 -2.79 -6.82
N GLU A 112 2.16 -2.29 -7.99
CA GLU A 112 2.49 -0.88 -8.19
C GLU A 112 1.31 0.02 -7.83
N ARG A 113 0.11 -0.26 -8.36
CA ARG A 113 -1.08 0.54 -8.09
C ARG A 113 -1.42 0.64 -6.61
N GLY A 114 -1.27 -0.45 -5.85
CA GLY A 114 -1.49 -0.45 -4.40
C GLY A 114 -0.55 0.50 -3.67
N PHE A 115 0.76 0.45 -3.97
CA PHE A 115 1.75 1.36 -3.39
C PHE A 115 1.51 2.82 -3.80
N LEU A 116 1.20 3.08 -5.07
CA LEU A 116 0.98 4.44 -5.56
C LEU A 116 -0.23 5.10 -4.90
N ARG A 117 -1.30 4.36 -4.65
CA ARG A 117 -2.46 4.87 -3.91
C ARG A 117 -2.09 5.31 -2.50
N VAL A 118 -1.26 4.53 -1.80
CA VAL A 118 -0.75 4.95 -0.48
C VAL A 118 0.04 6.25 -0.61
N TYR A 119 0.89 6.38 -1.63
CA TYR A 119 1.69 7.59 -1.84
C TYR A 119 0.83 8.83 -2.06
N GLU A 120 -0.28 8.69 -2.80
CA GLU A 120 -1.27 9.74 -3.04
C GLU A 120 -1.96 10.16 -1.73
N ASP A 121 -2.30 9.18 -0.88
CA ASP A 121 -3.01 9.40 0.40
C ASP A 121 -2.06 9.79 1.56
N MET A 122 -0.74 9.75 1.37
CA MET A 122 0.24 10.06 2.42
C MET A 122 0.03 11.40 3.14
N PRO A 123 -0.36 12.51 2.47
CA PRO A 123 -0.65 13.77 3.13
C PRO A 123 -1.75 13.65 4.19
N ASP A 124 -2.76 12.81 3.95
CA ASP A 124 -3.87 12.56 4.89
C ASP A 124 -3.45 11.54 5.95
N ILE A 125 -2.84 10.42 5.55
CA ILE A 125 -2.35 9.38 6.48
C ILE A 125 -1.42 9.97 7.56
N CYS A 126 -0.56 10.93 7.19
CA CYS A 126 0.37 11.52 8.14
C CYS A 126 -0.28 12.47 9.17
N LEU A 127 -1.54 12.88 8.97
CA LEU A 127 -2.32 13.63 9.97
C LEU A 127 -2.63 12.73 11.17
N ASP A 128 -2.92 11.46 10.92
CA ASP A 128 -3.21 10.46 11.96
C ASP A 128 -1.93 9.81 12.51
N VAL A 129 -0.95 9.56 11.64
CA VAL A 129 0.32 8.88 11.99
C VAL A 129 1.53 9.81 11.72
N PRO A 130 2.07 10.51 12.73
CA PRO A 130 3.15 11.49 12.53
C PRO A 130 4.46 10.92 11.94
N LEU A 131 4.69 9.61 12.13
CA LEU A 131 5.86 8.88 11.64
C LEU A 131 5.62 8.17 10.30
N ALA A 132 4.46 8.38 9.65
CA ALA A 132 4.04 7.61 8.48
C ALA A 132 5.09 7.57 7.37
N TYR A 133 5.65 8.72 6.99
CA TYR A 133 6.68 8.79 5.95
C TYR A 133 7.93 7.96 6.27
N THR A 134 8.37 7.94 7.54
CA THR A 134 9.55 7.19 7.97
C THR A 134 9.28 5.69 7.96
N VAL A 135 8.08 5.27 8.39
CA VAL A 135 7.70 3.86 8.35
C VAL A 135 7.54 3.39 6.90
N LEU A 136 6.88 4.19 6.06
CA LEU A 136 6.70 3.89 4.64
C LEU A 136 8.05 3.76 3.92
N GLU A 137 8.97 4.70 4.11
CA GLU A 137 10.32 4.65 3.51
C GLU A 137 11.05 3.35 3.87
N ARG A 138 11.08 3.00 5.16
CA ARG A 138 11.69 1.75 5.63
C ARG A 138 11.00 0.52 5.02
N PHE A 139 9.69 0.52 4.93
CA PHE A 139 8.93 -0.59 4.36
C PHE A 139 9.15 -0.74 2.85
N VAL A 140 9.15 0.36 2.09
CA VAL A 140 9.45 0.37 0.65
C VAL A 140 10.85 -0.15 0.37
N GLU A 141 11.85 0.29 1.14
CA GLU A 141 13.23 -0.20 1.01
C GLU A 141 13.31 -1.71 1.30
N ARG A 142 12.58 -2.19 2.31
CA ARG A 142 12.48 -3.63 2.61
C ARG A 142 11.85 -4.41 1.45
N CYS A 143 10.79 -3.88 0.84
CA CYS A 143 10.12 -4.51 -0.31
C CYS A 143 11.02 -4.55 -1.55
N HIS A 144 11.78 -3.48 -1.78
CA HIS A 144 12.79 -3.42 -2.86
C HIS A 144 13.87 -4.46 -2.67
N LYS A 145 14.48 -4.53 -1.47
CA LYS A 145 15.47 -5.56 -1.12
C LYS A 145 14.92 -6.98 -1.24
N ALA A 146 13.61 -7.15 -1.01
CA ALA A 146 12.93 -8.44 -1.17
C ALA A 146 12.71 -8.84 -2.64
N GLY A 147 12.84 -7.90 -3.58
CA GLY A 147 12.89 -8.14 -5.02
C GLY A 147 11.56 -8.11 -5.77
N PHE A 148 10.47 -7.67 -5.14
CA PHE A 148 9.15 -7.63 -5.77
C PHE A 148 8.63 -6.22 -6.09
N LEU A 149 9.30 -5.18 -5.58
CA LEU A 149 8.99 -3.79 -5.88
C LEU A 149 9.98 -3.22 -6.90
N THR A 150 9.47 -2.55 -7.93
CA THR A 150 10.28 -2.07 -9.07
C THR A 150 10.82 -0.65 -8.83
N ASP A 151 11.95 -0.32 -9.46
CA ASP A 151 12.58 1.00 -9.35
C ASP A 151 11.66 2.18 -9.71
N PRO A 152 10.76 2.11 -10.72
CA PRO A 152 9.81 3.18 -11.02
C PRO A 152 8.91 3.54 -9.83
N VAL A 153 8.48 2.54 -9.04
CA VAL A 153 7.63 2.77 -7.86
C VAL A 153 8.41 3.49 -6.79
N ILE A 154 9.67 3.10 -6.55
CA ILE A 154 10.52 3.70 -5.51
C ILE A 154 10.83 5.16 -5.85
N LYS A 155 11.08 5.47 -7.12
CA LYS A 155 11.32 6.85 -7.58
C LYS A 155 10.13 7.78 -7.35
N LYS A 156 8.91 7.25 -7.27
CA LYS A 156 7.68 8.01 -7.01
C LYS A 156 7.39 8.19 -5.52
N MET A 157 8.19 7.61 -4.62
CA MET A 157 7.96 7.69 -3.17
C MET A 157 7.98 9.16 -2.70
N PRO A 158 6.94 9.64 -1.99
CA PRO A 158 6.87 11.01 -1.54
C PRO A 158 7.83 11.22 -0.37
N SER A 159 8.59 12.32 -0.42
CA SER A 159 9.38 12.76 0.74
C SER A 159 8.59 13.80 1.52
N ARG A 160 8.63 13.73 2.85
CA ARG A 160 8.05 14.77 3.69
C ARG A 160 8.86 16.04 3.44
N GLY A 161 8.28 16.98 2.69
CA GLY A 161 8.84 18.32 2.54
C GLY A 161 9.05 18.90 3.93
N ARG A 162 10.30 18.95 4.41
CA ARG A 162 10.64 19.72 5.60
C ARG A 162 10.21 21.14 5.27
N LYS A 163 9.10 21.63 5.85
CA LYS A 163 8.84 23.07 5.94
C LYS A 163 10.04 23.63 6.70
N ARG A 164 11.05 24.10 5.96
CA ARG A 164 12.03 25.03 6.51
C ARG A 164 11.19 26.21 6.93
N PHE A 165 10.94 26.35 8.23
CA PHE A 165 10.61 27.65 8.78
C PHE A 165 11.77 28.54 8.39
N VAL A 166 11.59 29.34 7.34
CA VAL A 166 12.55 30.38 7.01
C VAL A 166 12.42 31.37 8.16
N SER A 167 13.43 31.44 9.03
CA SER A 167 13.48 32.53 10.00
C SER A 167 13.53 33.82 9.18
N GLU A 168 12.50 34.65 9.29
CA GLU A 168 12.56 36.02 8.81
C GLU A 168 13.75 36.69 9.51
N GLY A 169 14.79 37.03 8.76
CA GLY A 169 15.96 37.72 9.28
C GLY A 169 17.26 37.19 8.67
N ASP A 170 17.71 37.77 7.56
CA ASP A 170 18.55 38.97 7.64
C ASP A 170 18.73 39.58 6.23
N GLY A 171 18.81 40.90 6.18
CA GLY A 171 18.74 41.70 4.95
C GLY A 171 19.88 41.43 3.96
N GLY A 172 19.53 40.93 2.77
CA GLY A 172 20.40 40.93 1.61
C GLY A 172 20.69 42.35 1.13
N ARG A 173 21.85 42.89 1.49
CA ARG A 173 22.36 44.18 1.01
C ARG A 173 22.77 44.04 -0.46
N VAL A 174 21.94 44.57 -1.37
CA VAL A 174 22.27 44.68 -2.80
C VAL A 174 23.42 45.69 -2.97
N LYS A 175 24.59 45.25 -3.43
CA LYS A 175 25.62 46.16 -3.93
C LYS A 175 25.35 46.37 -5.42
N GLY A 176 24.95 47.60 -5.75
CA GLY A 176 24.58 48.01 -7.11
C GLY A 176 25.73 47.87 -8.10
N GLU A 177 25.35 47.50 -9.32
CA GLU A 177 26.13 47.69 -10.54
C GLU A 177 26.42 49.18 -10.74
N PHE A 178 27.61 49.52 -11.25
CA PHE A 178 27.74 50.55 -12.27
C PHE A 178 28.99 50.30 -13.12
N GLU A 179 28.74 50.32 -14.42
CA GLU A 179 29.63 50.09 -15.57
C GLU A 179 30.69 51.20 -15.73
N SER A 180 31.81 50.90 -16.40
CA SER A 180 32.13 51.53 -17.71
C SER A 180 33.54 51.17 -18.24
N VAL A 181 33.48 50.49 -19.39
CA VAL A 181 34.33 50.44 -20.57
C VAL A 181 35.50 51.46 -20.73
N SER A 182 36.68 50.89 -21.01
CA SER A 182 37.73 51.26 -22.01
C SER A 182 38.48 52.61 -21.97
N SER A 183 39.82 52.55 -21.86
CA SER A 183 40.78 52.82 -22.98
C SER A 183 42.21 53.12 -22.50
N ARG A 184 43.22 52.47 -23.13
CA ARG A 184 44.62 52.92 -23.42
C ARG A 184 45.54 53.18 -22.21
N ASN A 185 46.85 52.96 -22.20
CA ASN A 185 47.90 52.85 -23.23
C ASN A 185 49.17 52.18 -22.61
N GLN A 186 50.09 51.76 -23.48
CA GLN A 186 51.48 51.29 -23.26
C GLN A 186 52.29 52.02 -22.16
N VAL A 187 53.23 51.34 -21.48
CA VAL A 187 54.67 51.73 -21.41
C VAL A 187 55.55 50.49 -21.07
N PHE A 188 56.70 50.42 -21.73
CA PHE A 188 57.91 49.60 -21.50
C PHE A 188 58.42 49.61 -20.04
N VAL A 189 59.04 48.49 -19.61
CA VAL A 189 60.47 48.43 -19.23
C VAL A 189 61.02 47.09 -19.68
#